data_AF-A0AAD1NVP9-F1
#
_entry.id   AF-A0AAD1NVP9-F1
#
_cell.length_a   1.000
_cell.length_b   1.000
_cell.length_c   1.000
_cell.angle_alpha   90.00
_cell.angle_beta   90.00
_cell.angle_gamma   90.00
#
_symmetry.space_group_name_H-M   'P 1'
#
loop_
_entity.id
_entity.type
_entity.pdbx_description
1 polymer ?
#
loop_
_entity_poly.entity_id
_entity_poly.type
_entity_poly.pdbx_seq_one_letter_code
_entity_poly.pdbx_strand_id
1 'polypeptide(L)'
;METLLGLLDDEHSVPVVAQLGSFIKQLKTTQKTVVGVKVCGEMVGLLSTQMSQHFLPVVEACEDAGIALVCHGRVTGNQLKVDLVLEAIKGSELPPEWIDDNVYGHAKRIVDVAEAPISSPYQGESIHDDLAAE
;
A
#
# COMPACT_ATOMS: atom_id res chain seq x y z
N MET A 1 -11.19 1.30 -14.23
CA MET A 1 -10.53 1.15 -15.55
C MET A 1 -9.99 2.48 -16.03
N GLU A 2 -10.77 3.56 -15.89
CA GLU A 2 -10.35 4.93 -16.18
C GLU A 2 -9.07 5.36 -15.41
N THR A 3 -8.93 4.97 -14.13
CA THR A 3 -7.73 5.22 -13.31
C THR A 3 -6.44 4.65 -13.91
N LEU A 4 -6.51 3.43 -14.43
CA LEU A 4 -5.35 2.77 -15.03
C LEU A 4 -5.06 3.32 -16.42
N LEU A 5 -6.10 3.66 -17.19
CA LEU A 5 -5.97 4.29 -18.50
C LEU A 5 -5.39 5.71 -18.42
N GLY A 6 -5.70 6.46 -17.37
CA GLY A 6 -5.10 7.78 -17.11
C GLY A 6 -3.61 7.72 -16.76
N LEU A 7 -3.09 6.56 -16.37
CA LEU A 7 -1.65 6.37 -16.13
C LEU A 7 -0.88 6.01 -17.41
N LEU A 8 -1.57 5.55 -18.47
CA LEU A 8 -0.97 5.10 -19.74
C LEU A 8 -0.84 6.27 -20.75
N ASP A 9 -0.37 7.44 -20.31
CA ASP A 9 -0.20 8.65 -21.13
C ASP A 9 0.77 8.37 -22.31
N ASP A 10 0.22 8.01 -23.47
CA ASP A 10 0.88 7.56 -24.71
C ASP A 10 1.80 6.31 -24.62
N GLU A 11 2.23 5.90 -23.43
CA GLU A 11 2.96 4.64 -23.20
C GLU A 11 2.02 3.45 -22.95
N HIS A 12 2.31 2.32 -23.61
CA HIS A 12 1.57 1.08 -23.42
C HIS A 12 1.96 0.29 -22.16
N SER A 13 2.96 0.75 -21.40
CA SER A 13 3.43 0.08 -20.20
C SER A 13 4.03 1.06 -19.19
N VAL A 14 3.45 1.16 -18.00
CA VAL A 14 3.92 2.05 -16.93
C VAL A 14 4.18 1.29 -15.62
N PRO A 15 5.31 1.55 -14.93
CA PRO A 15 5.54 1.02 -13.60
C PRO A 15 4.60 1.72 -12.61
N VAL A 16 3.98 0.95 -11.72
CA VAL A 16 3.03 1.46 -10.70
C VAL A 16 3.32 0.84 -9.35
N VAL A 17 2.91 1.54 -8.29
CA VAL A 17 2.86 0.99 -6.94
C VAL A 17 1.42 0.61 -6.63
N ALA A 18 1.22 -0.64 -6.21
CA ALA A 18 -0.07 -1.17 -5.82
C ALA A 18 -0.08 -1.49 -4.32
N GLN A 19 -1.16 -1.12 -3.65
CA GLN A 19 -1.42 -1.49 -2.27
C GLN A 19 -2.29 -2.75 -2.23
N LEU A 20 -1.93 -3.69 -1.37
CA LEU A 20 -2.72 -4.89 -1.11
C LEU A 20 -3.46 -4.74 0.21
N GLY A 21 -4.67 -5.28 0.29
CA GLY A 21 -5.45 -5.32 1.52
C GLY A 21 -6.46 -6.46 1.52
N SER A 22 -6.97 -6.82 2.70
CA SER A 22 -7.99 -7.86 2.80
C SER A 22 -9.34 -7.31 2.32
N PHE A 23 -10.09 -8.16 1.61
CA PHE A 23 -11.39 -7.79 1.05
C PHE A 23 -12.36 -8.96 1.14
N ILE A 24 -13.56 -8.73 1.69
CA ILE A 24 -14.57 -9.77 1.80
C ILE A 24 -15.39 -9.84 0.51
N LYS A 25 -15.18 -10.90 -0.26
CA LYS A 25 -15.98 -11.19 -1.45
C LYS A 25 -17.24 -11.96 -1.05
N GLN A 26 -18.40 -11.36 -1.32
CA GLN A 26 -19.71 -12.00 -1.19
C GLN A 26 -19.95 -12.94 -2.38
N LEU A 27 -20.12 -14.24 -2.12
CA LEU A 27 -20.62 -15.22 -3.08
C LEU A 27 -22.11 -15.48 -2.80
N LYS A 28 -22.79 -16.18 -3.73
CA LYS A 28 -24.24 -16.45 -3.65
C LYS A 28 -24.72 -17.03 -2.31
N THR A 29 -23.87 -17.75 -1.58
CA THR A 29 -24.21 -18.43 -0.32
C THR A 29 -23.11 -18.35 0.75
N THR A 30 -22.00 -17.65 0.50
CA THR A 30 -20.80 -17.70 1.36
C THR A 30 -19.96 -16.44 1.22
N GLN A 31 -19.33 -16.02 2.31
CA GLN A 31 -18.33 -14.94 2.31
C GLN A 31 -16.94 -15.54 2.29
N LYS A 32 -16.05 -14.99 1.45
CA LYS A 32 -14.65 -15.40 1.43
C LYS A 32 -13.73 -14.19 1.38
N THR A 33 -12.77 -14.16 2.29
CA THR A 33 -11.72 -13.15 2.29
C THR A 33 -10.77 -13.40 1.12
N VAL A 34 -10.59 -12.39 0.30
CA VAL A 34 -9.68 -12.35 -0.84
C VAL A 34 -8.80 -11.12 -0.73
N VAL A 35 -7.68 -11.09 -1.43
CA VAL A 35 -6.80 -9.93 -1.42
C VAL A 35 -7.23 -8.96 -2.52
N GLY A 36 -7.54 -7.73 -2.15
CA GLY A 36 -7.81 -6.63 -3.06
C GLY A 36 -6.54 -5.87 -3.41
N VAL A 37 -6.47 -5.41 -4.66
CA VAL A 37 -5.36 -4.62 -5.18
C VAL A 37 -5.87 -3.22 -5.47
N LYS A 38 -5.25 -2.22 -4.84
CA LYS A 38 -5.53 -0.80 -5.04
C LYS A 38 -4.35 -0.13 -5.70
N VAL A 39 -4.59 0.70 -6.70
CA VAL A 39 -3.55 1.54 -7.33
C VAL A 39 -4.01 2.98 -7.19
N CYS A 40 -3.12 3.86 -6.73
CA CYS A 40 -3.43 5.28 -6.48
C CYS A 40 -4.67 5.48 -5.57
N GLY A 41 -4.90 4.58 -4.62
CA GLY A 41 -6.05 4.63 -3.70
C GLY A 41 -7.34 4.03 -4.24
N GLU A 42 -7.41 3.68 -5.53
CA GLU A 42 -8.60 3.09 -6.15
C GLU A 42 -8.48 1.56 -6.27
N MET A 43 -9.56 0.84 -5.97
CA MET A 43 -9.59 -0.61 -6.12
C MET A 43 -9.63 -0.98 -7.61
N VAL A 44 -8.54 -1.54 -8.10
CA VAL A 44 -8.40 -1.91 -9.52
C VAL A 44 -8.76 -3.37 -9.79
N GLY A 45 -8.67 -4.23 -8.78
CA GLY A 45 -8.97 -5.64 -8.94
C GLY A 45 -8.89 -6.45 -7.65
N LEU A 46 -9.35 -7.69 -7.74
CA LEU A 46 -9.27 -8.68 -6.67
C LEU A 46 -8.44 -9.86 -7.17
N LEU A 47 -7.54 -10.37 -6.32
CA LEU A 47 -6.83 -11.60 -6.62
C LEU A 47 -7.81 -12.79 -6.63
N SER A 48 -7.43 -13.84 -7.37
CA SER A 48 -8.17 -15.10 -7.32
C SER A 48 -8.13 -15.68 -5.91
N THR A 49 -9.11 -16.50 -5.58
CA THR A 49 -9.21 -17.15 -4.27
C THR A 49 -7.95 -17.94 -3.92
N GLN A 50 -7.36 -18.63 -4.89
CA GLN A 50 -6.14 -19.42 -4.71
C GLN A 50 -4.92 -18.52 -4.46
N MET A 51 -4.76 -17.46 -5.26
CA MET A 51 -3.65 -16.51 -5.05
C MET A 51 -3.80 -15.78 -3.71
N SER A 52 -5.02 -15.40 -3.35
CA SER A 52 -5.29 -14.73 -2.07
C SER A 52 -4.83 -15.56 -0.88
N GLN A 53 -5.02 -16.87 -0.89
CA GLN A 53 -4.58 -17.75 0.21
C GLN A 53 -3.07 -17.67 0.47
N HIS A 54 -2.26 -17.41 -0.56
CA HIS A 54 -0.82 -17.25 -0.41
C HIS A 54 -0.41 -15.90 0.19
N PHE A 55 -1.24 -14.86 0.05
CA PHE A 55 -0.93 -13.50 0.50
C PHE A 55 -1.67 -13.09 1.78
N LEU A 56 -2.78 -13.74 2.12
CA LEU A 56 -3.57 -13.44 3.33
C LEU A 56 -2.73 -13.40 4.62
N PRO A 57 -1.83 -14.35 4.90
CA PRO A 57 -1.05 -14.30 6.15
C PRO A 57 -0.19 -13.04 6.29
N VAL A 58 0.38 -12.57 5.17
CA VAL A 58 1.21 -11.36 5.15
C VAL A 58 0.33 -10.12 5.24
N VAL A 59 -0.79 -10.09 4.51
CA VAL A 59 -1.76 -8.99 4.55
C VAL A 59 -2.34 -8.82 5.95
N GLU A 60 -2.78 -9.91 6.58
CA GLU A 60 -3.34 -9.91 7.93
C GLU A 60 -2.31 -9.43 8.96
N ALA A 61 -1.05 -9.90 8.87
CA ALA A 61 0.02 -9.43 9.75
C ALA A 61 0.31 -7.93 9.56
N CYS A 62 0.31 -7.44 8.33
CA CYS A 62 0.48 -6.01 8.05
C CYS A 62 -0.71 -5.18 8.57
N GLU A 63 -1.94 -5.66 8.38
CA GLU A 63 -3.15 -4.99 8.87
C GLU A 63 -3.21 -4.95 10.40
N ASP A 64 -2.85 -6.04 11.09
CA ASP A 64 -2.74 -6.10 12.56
C ASP A 64 -1.68 -5.12 13.08
N ALA A 65 -0.53 -5.05 12.39
CA ALA A 65 0.53 -4.10 12.68
C ALA A 65 0.22 -2.64 12.30
N GLY A 66 -0.89 -2.36 11.62
CA GLY A 66 -1.22 -1.03 11.10
C GLY A 66 -0.31 -0.54 9.96
N ILE A 67 0.36 -1.46 9.26
CA ILE A 67 1.27 -1.18 8.14
C ILE A 67 0.53 -1.39 6.81
N ALA A 68 0.65 -0.41 5.91
CA ALA A 68 0.15 -0.56 4.54
C ALA A 68 1.07 -1.48 3.72
N LEU A 69 0.56 -2.63 3.28
CA LEU A 69 1.29 -3.53 2.40
C LEU A 69 1.27 -3.01 0.96
N VAL A 70 2.44 -2.68 0.41
CA VAL A 70 2.60 -2.18 -0.95
C VAL A 70 3.54 -3.09 -1.76
N CYS A 71 3.30 -3.19 -3.05
CA CYS A 71 4.19 -3.86 -4.00
C CYS A 71 4.38 -3.04 -5.27
N HIS A 72 5.48 -3.31 -5.97
CA HIS A 72 5.67 -2.78 -7.32
C HIS A 72 4.89 -3.65 -8.31
N GLY A 73 4.40 -3.01 -9.36
CA GLY A 73 3.75 -3.68 -10.46
C GLY A 73 3.96 -2.91 -11.75
N ARG A 74 3.50 -3.50 -12.84
CA ARG A 74 3.55 -2.92 -14.17
C ARG A 74 2.17 -3.03 -14.78
N VAL A 75 1.63 -1.90 -15.19
CA VAL A 75 0.37 -1.83 -15.93
C VAL A 75 0.72 -1.84 -17.40
N THR A 76 0.12 -2.73 -18.16
CA THR A 76 0.31 -2.83 -19.61
C THR A 76 -1.05 -2.95 -20.26
N GLY A 77 -1.34 -2.13 -21.26
CA GLY A 77 -2.67 -2.14 -21.85
C GLY A 77 -2.93 -1.11 -22.94
N ASN A 78 -4.16 -1.18 -23.44
CA ASN A 78 -4.77 -0.21 -24.33
C ASN A 78 -6.25 -0.01 -23.95
N GLN A 79 -6.99 0.78 -24.73
CA GLN A 79 -8.40 1.06 -24.46
C GLN A 79 -9.33 -0.17 -24.43
N LEU A 80 -8.90 -1.32 -24.97
CA LEU A 80 -9.69 -2.55 -25.00
C LEU A 80 -9.38 -3.48 -23.82
N LYS A 81 -8.12 -3.49 -23.37
CA LYS A 81 -7.67 -4.38 -22.30
C LYS A 81 -6.50 -3.76 -21.55
N VAL A 82 -6.60 -3.79 -20.23
CA VAL A 82 -5.52 -3.38 -19.33
C VAL A 82 -5.20 -4.55 -18.41
N ASP A 83 -3.94 -4.95 -18.41
CA ASP A 83 -3.37 -5.98 -17.55
C ASP A 83 -2.47 -5.33 -16.50
N LEU A 84 -2.61 -5.73 -15.23
CA LEU A 84 -1.73 -5.33 -14.14
C LEU A 84 -0.94 -6.56 -13.67
N VAL A 85 0.38 -6.48 -13.78
CA VAL A 85 1.30 -7.51 -13.30
C VAL A 85 1.93 -7.02 -12.00
N LEU A 86 1.74 -7.77 -10.90
CA LEU A 86 2.36 -7.46 -9.62
C LEU A 86 3.68 -8.21 -9.48
N GLU A 87 4.74 -7.49 -9.15
CA GLU A 87 6.06 -8.03 -8.84
C GLU A 87 6.12 -8.27 -7.32
N ALA A 88 5.54 -9.40 -6.88
CA ALA A 88 5.48 -9.77 -5.47
C ALA A 88 5.86 -11.25 -5.26
N ILE A 89 6.58 -11.54 -4.18
CA ILE A 89 6.86 -12.90 -3.74
C ILE A 89 5.63 -13.42 -2.99
N LYS A 90 5.17 -14.62 -3.33
CA LYS A 90 4.03 -15.24 -2.64
C LYS A 90 4.38 -15.44 -1.17
N GLY A 91 3.44 -15.14 -0.27
CA GLY A 91 3.66 -15.34 1.17
C GLY A 91 3.98 -16.80 1.53
N SER A 92 3.47 -17.77 0.77
CA SER A 92 3.84 -19.19 0.96
C SER A 92 5.27 -19.56 0.53
N GLU A 93 5.94 -18.68 -0.21
CA GLU A 93 7.35 -18.84 -0.59
C GLU A 93 8.28 -18.05 0.35
N LEU A 94 7.72 -17.24 1.25
CA LEU A 94 8.49 -16.54 2.27
C LEU A 94 8.82 -17.50 3.44
N PRO A 95 10.03 -17.40 4.02
CA PRO A 95 10.32 -18.11 5.24
C PRO A 95 9.41 -17.60 6.37
N PRO A 96 8.96 -18.47 7.28
CA PRO A 96 7.94 -18.12 8.28
C PRO A 96 8.40 -17.01 9.25
N GLU A 97 9.71 -16.94 9.52
CA GLU A 97 10.32 -15.87 10.33
C GLU A 97 10.29 -14.49 9.65
N TRP A 98 10.15 -14.43 8.32
CA TRP A 98 10.22 -13.18 7.57
C TRP A 98 9.16 -12.17 8.01
N ILE A 99 7.93 -12.65 8.27
CA ILE A 99 6.83 -11.78 8.71
C ILE A 99 7.14 -11.19 10.09
N ASP A 100 7.72 -11.98 11.00
CA ASP A 100 8.09 -11.50 12.34
C ASP A 100 9.16 -10.42 12.27
N ASP A 101 10.27 -10.70 11.58
CA ASP A 101 11.39 -9.77 11.45
C ASP A 101 11.05 -8.50 10.66
N ASN A 102 10.25 -8.61 9.59
CA ASN A 102 10.04 -7.50 8.64
C ASN A 102 8.73 -6.75 8.86
N VAL A 103 7.67 -7.38 9.39
CA VAL A 103 6.39 -6.72 9.66
C VAL A 103 6.35 -6.27 11.11
N TYR A 104 6.38 -7.20 12.05
CA TYR A 104 6.26 -6.87 13.48
C TYR A 104 7.51 -6.16 14.02
N GLY A 105 8.71 -6.55 13.57
CA GLY A 105 9.97 -5.88 13.91
C GLY A 105 10.01 -4.41 13.47
N HIS A 106 9.40 -4.08 12.33
CA HIS A 106 9.26 -2.70 11.86
C HIS A 106 8.10 -1.96 12.51
N ALA A 107 6.95 -2.62 12.72
CA ALA A 107 5.81 -2.05 13.43
C ALA A 107 6.23 -1.53 14.80
N LYS A 108 6.97 -2.36 15.55
CA LYS A 108 7.52 -2.03 16.87
C LYS A 108 8.43 -0.80 16.86
N ARG A 109 9.12 -0.52 15.75
CA ARG A 109 9.96 0.68 15.60
C ARG A 109 9.12 1.94 15.36
N ILE A 110 7.98 1.83 14.69
CA ILE A 110 7.09 2.96 14.42
C ILE A 110 6.37 3.40 15.69
N VAL A 111 5.89 2.46 16.52
CA VAL A 111 5.31 2.79 17.83
C VAL A 111 6.34 3.40 18.79
N ASP A 112 7.61 2.97 18.75
CA ASP A 112 8.68 3.57 19.56
C ASP A 112 8.99 5.02 19.15
N VAL A 113 8.95 5.32 17.84
CA VAL A 113 9.11 6.69 17.31
C VAL A 113 7.90 7.58 17.63
N ALA A 114 6.69 7.03 17.67
CA ALA A 114 5.49 7.80 18.01
C ALA A 114 5.44 8.26 19.49
N GLU A 115 6.22 7.63 20.37
CA GLU A 115 6.35 8.01 21.78
C GLU A 115 7.49 9.03 22.04
N ALA A 116 8.33 9.31 21.04
CA ALA A 116 9.32 10.38 21.15
C ALA A 116 8.64 11.75 20.99
N PRO A 117 8.79 12.69 21.94
CA PRO A 117 8.27 14.05 21.77
C PRO A 117 8.95 14.66 20.55
N ILE A 118 8.16 14.96 19.51
CA ILE A 118 8.53 15.77 18.36
C ILE A 118 8.99 17.16 18.84
N SER A 119 10.27 17.28 19.21
CA SER A 119 10.90 18.58 19.39
C SER A 119 11.11 19.19 18.01
N SER A 120 10.13 19.97 17.55
CA SER A 120 10.21 20.73 16.30
C SER A 120 11.46 21.63 16.30
N PRO A 121 12.36 21.54 15.31
CA PRO A 121 13.51 22.44 15.20
C PRO A 121 13.18 23.78 14.54
N TYR A 122 11.92 24.06 14.18
CA TYR A 122 11.53 25.33 13.58
C TYR A 122 11.08 26.33 14.64
N GLN A 123 12.06 26.89 15.35
CA GLN A 123 11.87 28.16 16.06
C GLN A 123 11.91 29.27 15.01
N GLY A 124 10.72 29.73 14.60
CA GLY A 124 10.59 30.87 13.70
C GLY A 124 11.23 32.10 14.32
N GLU A 125 12.29 32.59 13.70
CA GLU A 125 12.90 33.87 14.01
C GLU A 125 11.87 34.97 13.71
N SER A 126 11.28 35.55 14.76
CA SER A 126 10.42 36.72 14.64
C SER A 126 11.27 37.93 14.29
N ILE A 127 11.21 38.31 13.01
CA ILE A 127 11.72 39.59 12.49
C ILE A 127 11.02 40.72 13.25
N HIS A 128 11.79 41.49 14.01
CA HIS A 128 11.35 42.75 14.59
C HIS A 128 11.21 43.79 13.48
N ASP A 129 9.98 44.18 13.15
CA ASP A 129 9.68 45.38 12.37
C ASP A 129 9.38 46.50 13.37
N ASP A 130 10.38 47.37 13.59
CA ASP A 130 10.26 48.59 14.38
C ASP A 130 9.77 49.71 13.45
N LEU A 131 8.49 50.04 13.57
CA LEU A 131 7.87 51.19 12.93
C LEU A 131 6.91 51.83 13.92
N ALA A 132 7.47 52.66 14.81
CA ALA A 132 6.73 53.67 15.54
C ALA A 132 7.30 55.03 15.18
N ALA A 133 6.48 55.80 14.46
CA ALA A 133 6.69 57.19 14.10
C ALA A 133 6.61 58.11 15.32
N GLU A 134 7.52 59.09 15.38
CA GLU A 134 7.34 60.38 16.05
C GLU A 134 7.66 61.51 15.06
#